data_AF-A0A5S6QQU3-F1
#
_entry.id   AF-A0A5S6QQU3-F1
#
_cell.length_a   1.000
_cell.length_b   1.000
_cell.length_c   1.000
_cell.angle_alpha   90.00
_cell.angle_beta   90.00
_cell.angle_gamma   90.00
#
_symmetry.space_group_name_H-M   'P 1'
#
loop_
_entity.id
_entity.type
_entity.pdbx_description
1 polymer ?
#
loop_
_entity_poly.entity_id
_entity_poly.type
_entity_poly.pdbx_seq_one_letter_code
_entity_poly.pdbx_strand_id
1 'polypeptide(L)'
;MTTPSGLWPLYRSIGPIIFWLLLTRGSTGTFGVNGRGLTDSSKGSQGCIPDTTKCCQSKGVSQLCVRKLCDYRRPPNEFEVFEVASECPHSLTAIASCLADQRDHMPCCSRRAKGADDLLCLHLCNGSKTTVDLNRWEEYKAYVACLSFNIQPMYQCFAEGYRKSPYPPVNLTAVSVGQRSAHLQWKPPLALSSLVKKYRVQCRSSDMLFLKEGHTSSTFLLIDDLLPNTKYAITVTAEGEDFTARSLPSDEITIVTKGLTPEVEAYQEEMETADGFTQTLACRIKVHGRRQSVPSVQWVRRWTKGENFHPIASQGDLSKSYSADIFLSSVEATWLLYTTTLTIYSVRATDYALYKCQVRTEDGEDTKEIRLRPLHTIHIPRSPPNITKCCLKEQLEGACLATCKGSSLDLDFAGLFLADFQVHKCSNELSKMVHCSLGAISYGPCCLRRKVPQVCMALCDGTLKLPTAADSYASCLPYLSSVMECHMESRALIPSPPDNLRLVTSNQVSTVIIEWSEVVDAKLYIVYYRIVGEGARDEWERKTSTANVIVLNRLPQQTRFEVVVLAASLAGSSEPSRSLFFSTMPRSN
;
A
#
# COMPACT_ATOMS: atom_id res chain seq x y z
N MET A 1 -1.14 65.99 3.03
CA MET A 1 -2.57 65.87 3.43
C MET A 1 -2.91 64.39 3.40
N THR A 2 -3.40 63.72 4.45
CA THR A 2 -3.79 64.18 5.80
C THR A 2 -3.74 63.01 6.82
N THR A 3 -3.44 63.31 8.08
CA THR A 3 -3.60 62.48 9.31
C THR A 3 -4.75 63.08 10.18
N PRO A 4 -5.13 62.59 11.40
CA PRO A 4 -4.74 61.41 12.21
C PRO A 4 -5.93 60.39 12.31
N SER A 5 -6.36 59.67 13.36
CA SER A 5 -6.08 59.45 14.82
C SER A 5 -6.85 58.18 15.27
N GLY A 6 -6.67 57.52 16.43
CA GLY A 6 -5.68 57.66 17.53
C GLY A 6 -6.30 57.37 18.94
N LEU A 7 -5.52 56.74 19.85
CA LEU A 7 -5.75 56.55 21.33
C LEU A 7 -6.85 55.51 21.74
N TRP A 8 -6.56 54.41 22.47
CA TRP A 8 -6.27 54.21 23.93
C TRP A 8 -7.54 54.21 24.84
N PRO A 9 -7.59 53.63 26.08
CA PRO A 9 -6.48 53.30 27.02
C PRO A 9 -6.59 52.03 27.93
N LEU A 10 -5.59 51.86 28.82
CA LEU A 10 -5.61 51.35 30.22
C LEU A 10 -5.91 49.87 30.62
N TYR A 11 -4.98 49.31 31.41
CA TYR A 11 -5.24 48.89 32.80
C TYR A 11 -3.97 49.07 33.68
N ARG A 12 -4.08 49.04 35.02
CA ARG A 12 -3.01 49.41 35.98
C ARG A 12 -2.64 48.32 37.02
N SER A 13 -1.33 48.12 37.17
CA SER A 13 -0.51 48.16 38.41
C SER A 13 -1.04 47.65 39.78
N ILE A 14 -0.24 46.80 40.44
CA ILE A 14 -0.12 46.62 41.90
C ILE A 14 1.38 46.56 42.28
N GLY A 15 1.76 46.96 43.51
CA GLY A 15 3.14 47.28 43.94
C GLY A 15 3.85 46.32 44.93
N PRO A 16 4.97 46.75 45.58
CA PRO A 16 5.98 45.88 46.23
C PRO A 16 6.02 45.93 47.79
N ILE A 17 7.23 45.92 48.41
CA ILE A 17 7.56 45.79 49.87
C ILE A 17 7.39 44.30 50.31
N ILE A 18 8.11 43.62 51.25
CA ILE A 18 8.95 43.96 52.43
C ILE A 18 10.36 43.25 52.38
N PHE A 19 11.06 43.06 53.50
CA PHE A 19 12.42 43.63 53.69
C PHE A 19 13.15 43.11 54.97
N TRP A 20 14.49 42.97 54.94
CA TRP A 20 15.41 42.56 56.06
C TRP A 20 15.20 41.11 56.58
N LEU A 21 16.12 40.36 57.23
CA LEU A 21 17.52 40.48 57.76
C LEU A 21 18.22 39.08 57.54
N LEU A 22 19.52 38.80 57.71
CA LEU A 22 20.44 39.04 58.84
C LEU A 22 21.93 38.77 58.43
N LEU A 23 22.89 39.38 59.12
CA LEU A 23 24.34 39.12 59.00
C LEU A 23 24.91 38.55 60.31
N THR A 24 25.81 37.57 60.24
CA THR A 24 26.78 37.27 61.31
C THR A 24 28.16 36.94 60.74
N ARG A 25 29.22 37.33 61.47
CA ARG A 25 30.63 37.00 61.17
C ARG A 25 31.03 35.72 61.90
N GLY A 26 31.93 34.94 61.31
CA GLY A 26 32.69 33.87 61.96
C GLY A 26 34.11 33.84 61.41
N SER A 27 35.12 33.61 62.27
CA SER A 27 36.53 33.90 61.97
C SER A 27 37.45 32.69 62.04
N THR A 28 38.42 32.65 61.10
CA THR A 28 39.79 32.10 61.22
C THR A 28 40.03 30.77 61.96
N GLY A 29 40.54 29.76 61.25
CA GLY A 29 41.14 28.56 61.85
C GLY A 29 42.18 27.90 60.93
N THR A 30 43.45 28.26 61.08
CA THR A 30 44.57 27.59 60.38
C THR A 30 45.17 26.50 61.26
N PHE A 31 45.18 25.25 60.78
CA PHE A 31 46.05 24.19 61.28
C PHE A 31 46.59 23.37 60.11
N GLY A 32 47.91 23.25 60.01
CA GLY A 32 48.60 22.36 59.07
C GLY A 32 49.28 21.23 59.84
N VAL A 33 49.18 20.01 59.31
CA VAL A 33 49.92 18.84 59.82
C VAL A 33 50.49 18.07 58.63
N ASN A 34 51.82 17.98 58.55
CA ASN A 34 52.48 17.04 57.64
C ASN A 34 52.44 15.63 58.24
N GLY A 35 51.66 14.73 57.65
CA GLY A 35 51.56 13.32 58.05
C GLY A 35 51.98 12.39 56.92
N ARG A 36 52.98 11.53 57.16
CA ARG A 36 53.53 10.61 56.14
C ARG A 36 52.51 9.56 55.72
N GLY A 37 52.56 9.15 54.47
CA GLY A 37 51.56 8.27 53.86
C GLY A 37 51.51 6.86 54.45
N LEU A 38 50.31 6.27 54.36
CA LEU A 38 50.08 4.83 54.42
C LEU A 38 49.78 4.37 52.99
N THR A 39 50.60 3.46 52.47
CA THR A 39 50.28 2.69 51.27
C THR A 39 49.32 1.57 51.65
N ASP A 40 48.15 1.50 51.02
CA ASP A 40 47.28 0.32 51.09
C ASP A 40 46.81 -0.13 49.70
N SER A 41 46.59 -1.43 49.54
CA SER A 41 46.70 -2.14 48.27
C SER A 41 45.34 -2.41 47.61
N SER A 42 44.72 -1.38 47.06
CA SER A 42 43.43 -1.47 46.35
C SER A 42 43.54 -1.71 44.83
N LYS A 43 44.37 -2.68 44.40
CA LYS A 43 44.35 -3.20 43.01
C LYS A 43 43.16 -4.14 42.78
N GLY A 44 41.95 -3.59 42.88
CA GLY A 44 40.69 -4.24 42.52
C GLY A 44 39.91 -3.41 41.50
N SER A 45 39.38 -4.07 40.47
CA SER A 45 38.35 -3.55 39.55
C SER A 45 38.48 -2.09 39.04
N GLN A 46 39.68 -1.69 38.58
CA GLN A 46 39.76 -0.59 37.60
C GLN A 46 39.10 -1.03 36.28
N GLY A 47 37.80 -0.76 36.15
CA GLY A 47 37.03 -0.96 34.92
C GLY A 47 37.62 -0.15 33.75
N CYS A 48 37.32 -0.59 32.52
CA CYS A 48 37.96 -0.08 31.30
C CYS A 48 37.47 1.34 30.95
N ILE A 49 38.09 2.33 31.59
CA ILE A 49 37.94 3.76 31.27
C ILE A 49 38.77 4.05 30.00
N PRO A 50 38.17 4.56 28.92
CA PRO A 50 38.90 4.90 27.69
C PRO A 50 39.84 6.10 27.84
N ASP A 51 40.91 6.08 27.04
CA ASP A 51 41.74 7.25 26.76
C ASP A 51 41.09 8.08 25.64
N THR A 52 40.06 8.84 26.03
CA THR A 52 39.25 9.68 25.15
C THR A 52 40.08 10.79 24.50
N THR A 53 41.08 11.31 25.21
CA THR A 53 42.06 12.30 24.71
C THR A 53 42.85 11.75 23.53
N LYS A 54 43.45 10.56 23.67
CA LYS A 54 44.22 9.90 22.60
C LYS A 54 43.34 9.49 21.42
N CYS A 55 42.08 9.11 21.67
CA CYS A 55 41.10 8.85 20.61
C CYS A 55 40.80 10.11 19.78
N CYS A 56 40.61 11.27 20.43
CA CYS A 56 40.41 12.53 19.70
C CYS A 56 41.65 12.91 18.87
N GLN A 57 42.86 12.74 19.44
CA GLN A 57 44.11 13.01 18.73
C GLN A 57 44.28 12.11 17.50
N SER A 58 43.95 10.81 17.58
CA SER A 58 44.04 9.90 16.42
C SER A 58 42.98 10.17 15.35
N LYS A 59 41.89 10.88 15.67
CA LYS A 59 40.89 11.41 14.73
C LYS A 59 41.22 12.79 14.17
N GLY A 60 42.39 13.37 14.49
CA GLY A 60 42.82 14.68 13.97
C GLY A 60 42.09 15.88 14.59
N VAL A 61 41.44 15.72 15.74
CA VAL A 61 40.79 16.82 16.47
C VAL A 61 41.83 17.87 16.89
N SER A 62 41.52 19.16 16.75
CA SER A 62 42.46 20.24 17.08
C SER A 62 42.85 20.24 18.56
N GLN A 63 44.07 20.68 18.89
CA GLN A 63 44.56 20.66 20.28
C GLN A 63 43.73 21.53 21.23
N LEU A 64 43.07 22.57 20.71
CA LEU A 64 42.08 23.37 21.47
C LEU A 64 40.90 22.50 21.90
N CYS A 65 40.28 21.81 20.93
CA CYS A 65 39.11 20.97 21.14
C CYS A 65 39.44 19.69 21.94
N VAL A 66 40.62 19.09 21.74
CA VAL A 66 41.13 17.99 22.58
C VAL A 66 41.19 18.41 24.05
N ARG A 67 41.78 19.58 24.33
CA ARG A 67 41.93 20.12 25.70
C ARG A 67 40.60 20.51 26.35
N LYS A 68 39.62 20.97 25.56
CA LYS A 68 38.32 21.50 26.04
C LYS A 68 37.21 20.46 26.16
N LEU A 69 37.22 19.40 25.33
CA LEU A 69 36.14 18.40 25.30
C LEU A 69 36.59 16.96 25.57
N CYS A 70 37.82 16.59 25.24
CA CYS A 70 38.18 15.16 25.16
C CYS A 70 38.62 14.53 26.49
N ASP A 71 38.61 15.26 27.62
CA ASP A 71 38.68 14.67 28.96
C ASP A 71 37.26 14.59 29.55
N TYR A 72 36.69 13.38 29.60
CA TYR A 72 35.35 13.14 30.17
C TYR A 72 35.24 13.55 31.67
N ARG A 73 36.37 13.76 32.36
CA ARG A 73 36.42 14.24 33.76
C ARG A 73 36.35 15.76 33.86
N ARG A 74 36.45 16.47 32.73
CA ARG A 74 36.41 17.93 32.62
C ARG A 74 35.37 18.36 31.57
N PRO A 75 34.07 18.13 31.84
CA PRO A 75 33.00 18.74 31.05
C PRO A 75 33.17 20.27 30.97
N PRO A 76 32.91 20.90 29.82
CA PRO A 76 32.86 22.35 29.70
C PRO A 76 31.83 22.96 30.66
N ASN A 77 32.16 24.10 31.24
CA ASN A 77 31.19 24.91 31.99
C ASN A 77 30.32 25.77 31.04
N GLU A 78 29.28 26.41 31.57
CA GLU A 78 28.30 27.19 30.81
C GLU A 78 28.90 28.29 29.91
N PHE A 79 30.01 28.91 30.31
CA PHE A 79 30.71 29.92 29.52
C PHE A 79 31.57 29.30 28.40
N GLU A 80 32.08 28.08 28.61
CA GLU A 80 32.90 27.37 27.63
C GLU A 80 32.07 26.73 26.51
N VAL A 81 30.77 26.48 26.72
CA VAL A 81 29.89 25.92 25.67
C VAL A 81 29.84 26.82 24.43
N PHE A 82 29.84 28.14 24.59
CA PHE A 82 29.84 29.07 23.45
C PHE A 82 31.17 29.06 22.68
N GLU A 83 32.31 29.14 23.39
CA GLU A 83 33.65 28.99 22.81
C GLU A 83 33.76 27.69 22.01
N VAL A 84 33.32 26.58 22.59
CA VAL A 84 33.45 25.25 22.00
C VAL A 84 32.47 25.01 20.84
N ALA A 85 31.26 25.57 20.89
CA ALA A 85 30.32 25.49 19.76
C ALA A 85 30.79 26.30 18.55
N SER A 86 31.52 27.41 18.76
CA SER A 86 32.17 28.22 17.71
C SER A 86 33.42 27.53 17.15
N GLU A 87 34.35 27.11 18.01
CA GLU A 87 35.70 26.68 17.59
C GLU A 87 35.80 25.18 17.25
N CYS A 88 34.84 24.35 17.69
CA CYS A 88 34.88 22.90 17.50
C CYS A 88 33.74 22.25 16.67
N PRO A 89 32.84 22.96 15.93
CA PRO A 89 31.59 22.38 15.41
C PRO A 89 31.82 21.15 14.52
N HIS A 90 32.76 21.22 13.58
CA HIS A 90 33.10 20.10 12.69
C HIS A 90 33.79 18.92 13.39
N SER A 91 34.28 19.10 14.63
CA SER A 91 34.89 18.03 15.42
C SER A 91 33.90 17.32 16.37
N LEU A 92 32.70 17.86 16.60
CA LEU A 92 31.81 17.36 17.66
C LEU A 92 31.41 15.89 17.49
N THR A 93 31.16 15.42 16.26
CA THR A 93 30.86 13.99 15.98
C THR A 93 32.07 13.09 16.21
N ALA A 94 33.27 13.52 15.81
CA ALA A 94 34.51 12.79 16.05
C ALA A 94 34.79 12.66 17.57
N ILE A 95 34.65 13.76 18.30
CA ILE A 95 34.80 13.83 19.76
C ILE A 95 33.74 12.97 20.46
N ALA A 96 32.47 13.10 20.09
CA ALA A 96 31.38 12.29 20.64
C ALA A 96 31.57 10.79 20.41
N SER A 97 32.11 10.39 19.24
CA SER A 97 32.45 8.97 19.00
C SER A 97 33.55 8.45 19.95
N CYS A 98 34.46 9.33 20.41
CA CYS A 98 35.45 9.00 21.44
C CYS A 98 34.89 9.06 22.87
N LEU A 99 33.96 9.97 23.17
CA LEU A 99 33.35 10.08 24.49
C LEU A 99 32.32 8.97 24.76
N ALA A 100 31.56 8.55 23.75
CA ALA A 100 30.72 7.35 23.86
C ALA A 100 31.59 6.09 23.95
N ASP A 101 32.60 5.98 23.08
CA ASP A 101 33.49 4.82 22.93
C ASP A 101 32.71 3.49 22.95
N GLN A 102 32.00 3.28 21.83
CA GLN A 102 31.25 2.05 21.52
C GLN A 102 30.11 1.67 22.48
N ARG A 103 29.62 2.63 23.28
CA ARG A 103 28.44 2.48 24.15
C ARG A 103 27.30 3.41 23.75
N ASP A 104 26.06 2.98 23.98
CA ASP A 104 24.87 3.80 23.83
C ASP A 104 24.51 4.42 25.20
N HIS A 105 24.76 5.72 25.36
CA HIS A 105 24.38 6.47 26.55
C HIS A 105 23.05 7.22 26.39
N MET A 106 22.35 7.09 25.25
CA MET A 106 21.06 7.74 24.99
C MET A 106 20.02 7.43 26.10
N PRO A 107 19.86 6.18 26.59
CA PRO A 107 18.91 5.86 27.67
C PRO A 107 19.20 6.58 29.01
N CYS A 108 20.44 7.06 29.21
CA CYS A 108 20.81 7.90 30.34
C CYS A 108 20.57 9.39 30.01
N CYS A 109 21.04 9.85 28.85
CA CYS A 109 20.93 11.24 28.42
C CYS A 109 19.47 11.70 28.31
N SER A 110 18.60 10.95 27.62
CA SER A 110 17.18 11.31 27.47
C SER A 110 16.43 11.34 28.81
N ARG A 111 16.87 10.59 29.83
CA ARG A 111 16.30 10.65 31.19
C ARG A 111 16.79 11.86 31.99
N ARG A 112 18.02 12.31 31.76
CA ARG A 112 18.63 13.46 32.46
C ARG A 112 18.55 14.77 31.67
N ALA A 113 17.82 14.77 30.56
CA ALA A 113 17.66 15.91 29.69
C ALA A 113 17.00 17.09 30.40
N LYS A 114 17.39 18.30 30.01
CA LYS A 114 16.90 19.58 30.52
C LYS A 114 16.58 20.50 29.34
N GLY A 115 15.50 21.27 29.48
CA GLY A 115 14.79 21.87 28.34
C GLY A 115 13.79 20.88 27.76
N ALA A 116 12.57 21.32 27.48
CA ALA A 116 11.51 20.46 26.94
C ALA A 116 11.56 20.38 25.40
N ASP A 117 12.02 21.46 24.76
CA ASP A 117 11.79 21.71 23.34
C ASP A 117 13.02 21.42 22.46
N ASP A 118 14.23 21.71 22.96
CA ASP A 118 15.49 21.61 22.21
C ASP A 118 16.37 20.41 22.64
N LEU A 119 16.19 19.25 21.98
CA LEU A 119 16.97 18.04 22.26
C LEU A 119 18.03 17.69 21.20
N LEU A 120 18.34 18.61 20.27
CA LEU A 120 19.16 18.31 19.09
C LEU A 120 20.56 17.76 19.43
N CYS A 121 21.20 18.24 20.50
CA CYS A 121 22.54 17.82 20.91
C CYS A 121 22.62 16.37 21.44
N LEU A 122 21.49 15.71 21.76
CA LEU A 122 21.51 14.37 22.37
C LEU A 122 22.05 13.28 21.42
N HIS A 123 22.12 13.51 20.10
CA HIS A 123 22.75 12.57 19.16
C HIS A 123 24.24 12.30 19.45
N LEU A 124 24.88 13.15 20.25
CA LEU A 124 26.26 12.96 20.69
C LEU A 124 26.38 11.83 21.75
N CYS A 125 25.29 11.47 22.44
CA CYS A 125 25.33 10.48 23.54
C CYS A 125 25.54 9.03 23.10
N ASN A 126 25.36 8.70 21.83
CA ASN A 126 25.73 7.41 21.25
C ASN A 126 26.85 7.56 20.20
N GLY A 127 27.55 8.71 20.21
CA GLY A 127 28.63 8.98 19.26
C GLY A 127 28.20 9.01 17.81
N SER A 128 26.95 9.42 17.51
CA SER A 128 26.37 9.33 16.18
C SER A 128 27.22 10.03 15.12
N LYS A 129 27.26 9.43 13.92
CA LYS A 129 27.83 10.02 12.71
C LYS A 129 26.94 11.11 12.09
N THR A 130 25.71 11.30 12.59
CA THR A 130 24.80 12.37 12.14
C THR A 130 25.46 13.74 12.33
N THR A 131 25.73 14.43 11.23
CA THR A 131 26.09 15.85 11.22
C THR A 131 24.82 16.69 11.17
N VAL A 132 24.60 17.55 12.17
CA VAL A 132 23.61 18.61 12.10
C VAL A 132 24.18 19.76 11.26
N ASP A 133 23.37 20.34 10.37
CA ASP A 133 23.74 21.57 9.68
C ASP A 133 23.60 22.75 10.67
N LEU A 134 24.72 23.39 10.98
CA LEU A 134 24.78 24.53 11.91
C LEU A 134 24.89 25.88 11.18
N ASN A 135 24.76 25.91 9.84
CA ASN A 135 24.77 27.15 9.06
C ASN A 135 23.48 27.97 9.22
N ARG A 136 22.40 27.37 9.76
CA ARG A 136 21.09 28.02 9.94
C ARG A 136 20.95 28.49 11.38
N TRP A 137 20.71 29.80 11.57
CA TRP A 137 20.79 30.47 12.88
C TRP A 137 19.93 29.83 13.99
N GLU A 138 18.68 29.48 13.70
CA GLU A 138 17.81 28.86 14.71
C GLU A 138 18.24 27.44 15.08
N GLU A 139 18.78 26.67 14.13
CA GLU A 139 19.34 25.33 14.37
C GLU A 139 20.63 25.41 15.19
N TYR A 140 21.53 26.35 14.88
CA TYR A 140 22.70 26.67 15.70
C TYR A 140 22.31 27.06 17.13
N LYS A 141 21.37 28.01 17.28
CA LYS A 141 20.87 28.52 18.57
C LYS A 141 20.25 27.42 19.43
N ALA A 142 19.40 26.58 18.86
CA ALA A 142 18.80 25.43 19.53
C ALA A 142 19.85 24.36 19.92
N TYR A 143 20.84 24.13 19.07
CA TYR A 143 21.95 23.21 19.36
C TYR A 143 22.83 23.70 20.52
N VAL A 144 23.18 25.00 20.54
CA VAL A 144 23.90 25.65 21.64
C VAL A 144 23.10 25.65 22.93
N ALA A 145 21.80 25.97 22.87
CA ALA A 145 20.91 25.91 24.04
C ALA A 145 20.85 24.51 24.63
N CYS A 146 20.67 23.48 23.78
CA CYS A 146 20.71 22.08 24.20
C CYS A 146 22.05 21.75 24.90
N LEU A 147 23.20 22.13 24.31
CA LEU A 147 24.51 21.89 24.93
C LEU A 147 24.63 22.58 26.30
N SER A 148 24.23 23.84 26.42
CA SER A 148 24.31 24.59 27.69
C SER A 148 23.52 23.94 28.82
N PHE A 149 22.34 23.36 28.53
CA PHE A 149 21.55 22.67 29.54
C PHE A 149 21.99 21.23 29.81
N ASN A 150 22.55 20.54 28.81
CA ASN A 150 22.71 19.08 28.82
C ASN A 150 24.16 18.57 28.88
N ILE A 151 25.17 19.36 28.52
CA ILE A 151 26.56 18.86 28.43
C ILE A 151 27.07 18.25 29.75
N GLN A 152 26.74 18.87 30.89
CA GLN A 152 27.09 18.36 32.21
C GLN A 152 26.39 17.01 32.52
N PRO A 153 25.05 16.87 32.39
CA PRO A 153 24.38 15.56 32.40
C PRO A 153 24.96 14.51 31.42
N MET A 154 25.32 14.90 30.20
CA MET A 154 25.84 13.98 29.18
C MET A 154 27.20 13.38 29.60
N TYR A 155 28.10 14.20 30.14
CA TYR A 155 29.41 13.74 30.63
C TYR A 155 29.28 12.86 31.88
N GLN A 156 28.29 13.11 32.75
CA GLN A 156 27.95 12.18 33.83
C GLN A 156 27.48 10.82 33.28
N CYS A 157 26.63 10.81 32.25
CA CYS A 157 26.20 9.59 31.58
C CYS A 157 27.37 8.83 30.91
N PHE A 158 28.35 9.52 30.32
CA PHE A 158 29.60 8.90 29.83
C PHE A 158 30.37 8.23 30.99
N ALA A 159 30.63 8.98 32.07
CA ALA A 159 31.37 8.50 33.24
C ALA A 159 30.69 7.32 33.97
N GLU A 160 29.37 7.24 33.96
CA GLU A 160 28.61 6.08 34.48
C GLU A 160 28.66 4.89 33.51
N GLY A 161 28.45 5.13 32.21
CA GLY A 161 28.49 4.08 31.19
C GLY A 161 29.84 3.37 31.09
N TYR A 162 30.97 4.04 31.34
CA TYR A 162 32.31 3.41 31.39
C TYR A 162 32.46 2.36 32.50
N ARG A 163 31.56 2.37 33.50
CA ARG A 163 31.56 1.40 34.62
C ARG A 163 30.46 0.35 34.50
N LYS A 164 29.38 0.63 33.77
CA LYS A 164 28.14 -0.17 33.73
C LYS A 164 27.80 -0.76 32.35
N SER A 165 28.15 -0.10 31.25
CA SER A 165 27.74 -0.51 29.91
C SER A 165 28.79 -1.43 29.26
N PRO A 166 28.36 -2.56 28.66
CA PRO A 166 29.26 -3.42 27.88
C PRO A 166 29.68 -2.77 26.55
N TYR A 167 30.75 -3.27 25.95
CA TYR A 167 31.10 -3.01 24.55
C TYR A 167 30.20 -3.81 23.58
N PRO A 168 30.21 -3.53 22.26
CA PRO A 168 29.41 -4.26 21.29
C PRO A 168 29.83 -5.73 21.17
N PRO A 169 28.90 -6.64 20.84
CA PRO A 169 29.24 -7.98 20.36
C PRO A 169 30.07 -7.91 19.08
N VAL A 170 30.89 -8.94 18.82
CA VAL A 170 31.76 -8.98 17.62
C VAL A 170 31.55 -10.27 16.83
N ASN A 171 31.93 -10.26 15.55
CA ASN A 171 31.83 -11.42 14.66
C ASN A 171 30.39 -11.97 14.60
N LEU A 172 29.41 -11.09 14.36
CA LEU A 172 28.03 -11.47 14.07
C LEU A 172 27.97 -12.20 12.72
N THR A 173 27.31 -13.36 12.70
CA THR A 173 27.12 -14.19 11.52
C THR A 173 25.73 -14.85 11.52
N ALA A 174 25.23 -15.20 10.34
CA ALA A 174 24.09 -16.09 10.20
C ALA A 174 24.59 -17.52 9.94
N VAL A 175 24.29 -18.43 10.86
CA VAL A 175 24.68 -19.85 10.80
C VAL A 175 23.81 -20.60 9.78
N SER A 176 22.52 -20.27 9.75
CA SER A 176 21.58 -20.77 8.74
C SER A 176 20.44 -19.79 8.54
N VAL A 177 19.92 -19.72 7.31
CA VAL A 177 18.77 -18.89 6.95
C VAL A 177 17.72 -19.77 6.29
N GLY A 178 16.52 -19.76 6.87
CA GLY A 178 15.34 -20.47 6.39
C GLY A 178 14.40 -19.56 5.59
N GLN A 179 13.14 -20.01 5.47
CA GLN A 179 12.10 -19.25 4.78
C GLN A 179 11.44 -18.20 5.67
N ARG A 180 11.26 -18.50 6.97
CA ARG A 180 10.65 -17.59 7.95
C ARG A 180 11.49 -17.38 9.21
N SER A 181 12.76 -17.76 9.17
CA SER A 181 13.65 -17.72 10.33
C SER A 181 15.12 -17.62 9.94
N ALA A 182 15.96 -17.17 10.87
CA ALA A 182 17.40 -17.18 10.75
C ALA A 182 18.05 -17.57 12.09
N HIS A 183 19.04 -18.45 12.07
CA HIS A 183 19.87 -18.75 13.22
C HIS A 183 21.12 -17.85 13.18
N LEU A 184 21.25 -17.00 14.19
CA LEU A 184 22.27 -15.96 14.30
C LEU A 184 23.22 -16.31 15.43
N GLN A 185 24.53 -16.08 15.23
CA GLN A 185 25.56 -16.34 16.23
C GLN A 185 26.59 -15.20 16.23
N TRP A 186 27.13 -14.89 17.41
CA TRP A 186 28.17 -13.88 17.60
C TRP A 186 29.15 -14.33 18.69
N LYS A 187 30.19 -13.52 18.92
CA LYS A 187 31.08 -13.65 20.08
C LYS A 187 30.76 -12.55 21.11
N PRO A 188 31.02 -12.79 22.41
CA PRO A 188 30.92 -11.74 23.43
C PRO A 188 31.80 -10.52 23.10
N PRO A 189 31.53 -9.36 23.71
CA PRO A 189 32.37 -8.18 23.55
C PRO A 189 33.83 -8.43 23.94
N LEU A 190 34.78 -7.83 23.21
CA LEU A 190 36.22 -8.00 23.47
C LEU A 190 36.68 -7.40 24.80
N ALA A 191 35.92 -6.44 25.34
CA ALA A 191 36.14 -5.81 26.64
C ALA A 191 34.84 -5.76 27.44
N LEU A 192 34.93 -5.87 28.77
CA LEU A 192 33.79 -5.80 29.70
C LEU A 192 32.66 -6.81 29.42
N SER A 193 32.96 -7.98 28.84
CA SER A 193 31.98 -9.04 28.56
C SER A 193 31.22 -9.54 29.80
N SER A 194 31.81 -9.44 30.99
CA SER A 194 31.17 -9.76 32.27
C SER A 194 30.06 -8.78 32.69
N LEU A 195 29.92 -7.61 32.04
CA LEU A 195 28.81 -6.69 32.26
C LEU A 195 27.55 -7.09 31.46
N VAL A 196 27.67 -7.99 30.48
CA VAL A 196 26.54 -8.41 29.65
C VAL A 196 25.62 -9.32 30.45
N LYS A 197 24.34 -8.95 30.54
CA LYS A 197 23.27 -9.77 31.13
C LYS A 197 22.31 -10.31 30.06
N LYS A 198 22.17 -9.59 28.95
CA LYS A 198 21.31 -9.93 27.81
C LYS A 198 21.93 -9.40 26.52
N TYR A 199 21.53 -9.99 25.40
CA TYR A 199 21.68 -9.42 24.06
C TYR A 199 20.30 -9.07 23.51
N ARG A 200 20.21 -7.95 22.79
CA ARG A 200 19.09 -7.56 21.93
C ARG A 200 19.52 -7.71 20.48
N VAL A 201 18.82 -8.54 19.73
CA VAL A 201 18.97 -8.67 18.28
C VAL A 201 17.90 -7.81 17.62
N GLN A 202 18.30 -6.93 16.71
CA GLN A 202 17.39 -6.09 15.95
C GLN A 202 17.43 -6.51 14.47
N CYS A 203 16.30 -6.97 13.92
CA CYS A 203 16.17 -7.43 12.54
C CYS A 203 15.17 -6.56 11.79
N ARG A 204 15.65 -5.85 10.77
CA ARG A 204 14.93 -4.78 10.07
C ARG A 204 14.93 -5.04 8.57
N SER A 205 13.77 -4.95 7.92
CA SER A 205 13.70 -5.11 6.46
C SER A 205 14.35 -3.93 5.73
N SER A 206 14.80 -4.16 4.50
CA SER A 206 15.45 -3.13 3.69
C SER A 206 14.51 -1.99 3.26
N ASP A 207 13.20 -2.21 3.30
CA ASP A 207 12.15 -1.21 3.05
C ASP A 207 11.70 -0.47 4.33
N MET A 208 12.30 -0.78 5.48
CA MET A 208 11.94 -0.26 6.82
C MET A 208 10.54 -0.67 7.34
N LEU A 209 9.72 -1.38 6.56
CA LEU A 209 8.32 -1.68 6.90
C LEU A 209 8.15 -2.83 7.90
N PHE A 210 9.19 -3.62 8.16
CA PHE A 210 9.18 -4.71 9.14
C PHE A 210 10.37 -4.57 10.10
N LEU A 211 10.06 -4.68 11.40
CA LEU A 211 11.02 -4.70 12.48
C LEU A 211 10.64 -5.82 13.47
N LYS A 212 11.53 -6.79 13.67
CA LYS A 212 11.42 -7.83 14.70
C LYS A 212 12.62 -7.67 15.63
N GLU A 213 12.35 -7.51 16.92
CA GLU A 213 13.37 -7.61 17.97
C GLU A 213 13.27 -8.96 18.67
N GLY A 214 14.42 -9.48 19.10
CA GLY A 214 14.52 -10.68 19.92
C GLY A 214 15.59 -10.53 20.97
N HIS A 215 15.51 -11.27 22.08
CA HIS A 215 16.50 -11.18 23.15
C HIS A 215 16.90 -12.56 23.67
N THR A 216 18.14 -12.67 24.14
CA THR A 216 18.75 -13.92 24.61
C THR A 216 19.84 -13.60 25.64
N SER A 217 20.16 -14.52 26.55
CA SER A 217 21.38 -14.46 27.37
C SER A 217 22.58 -15.15 26.70
N SER A 218 22.32 -16.03 25.73
CA SER A 218 23.33 -16.75 24.96
C SER A 218 23.87 -15.92 23.81
N THR A 219 25.04 -16.29 23.27
CA THR A 219 25.64 -15.62 22.09
C THR A 219 25.09 -16.11 20.75
N PHE A 220 23.83 -16.56 20.76
CA PHE A 220 23.08 -17.02 19.60
C PHE A 220 21.58 -16.80 19.80
N LEU A 221 20.86 -16.63 18.70
CA LEU A 221 19.40 -16.54 18.68
C LEU A 221 18.85 -17.15 17.39
N LEU A 222 17.80 -17.97 17.49
CA LEU A 222 16.90 -18.24 16.38
C LEU A 222 15.85 -17.13 16.36
N ILE A 223 15.81 -16.31 15.31
CA ILE A 223 14.74 -15.34 15.08
C ILE A 223 13.72 -15.93 14.09
N ASP A 224 12.44 -15.72 14.37
CA ASP A 224 11.27 -16.29 13.70
C ASP A 224 10.30 -15.22 13.18
N ASP A 225 9.20 -15.64 12.55
CA ASP A 225 8.21 -14.82 11.84
C ASP A 225 8.79 -13.85 10.80
N LEU A 226 9.99 -14.13 10.27
CA LEU A 226 10.52 -13.38 9.14
C LEU A 226 9.65 -13.61 7.91
N LEU A 227 9.55 -12.59 7.06
CA LEU A 227 8.97 -12.75 5.73
C LEU A 227 9.93 -13.55 4.84
N PRO A 228 9.46 -14.48 4.00
CA PRO A 228 10.29 -15.14 2.98
C PRO A 228 10.75 -14.14 1.91
N ASN A 229 11.72 -14.52 1.07
CA ASN A 229 12.29 -13.71 -0.02
C ASN A 229 12.42 -12.21 0.34
N THR A 230 13.04 -11.92 1.49
CA THR A 230 13.12 -10.57 2.07
C THR A 230 14.52 -10.30 2.58
N LYS A 231 15.06 -9.14 2.18
CA LYS A 231 16.41 -8.70 2.55
C LYS A 231 16.37 -7.99 3.91
N TYR A 232 17.02 -8.58 4.89
CA TYR A 232 17.09 -8.10 6.27
C TYR A 232 18.48 -7.57 6.62
N ALA A 233 18.48 -6.42 7.28
CA ALA A 233 19.60 -5.84 7.99
C ALA A 233 19.51 -6.25 9.47
N ILE A 234 20.60 -6.79 10.04
CA ILE A 234 20.61 -7.36 11.39
C ILE A 234 21.82 -6.84 12.17
N THR A 235 21.57 -6.36 13.38
CA THR A 235 22.58 -5.98 14.37
C THR A 235 22.29 -6.64 15.72
N VAL A 236 23.30 -6.72 16.59
CA VAL A 236 23.14 -7.17 17.98
C VAL A 236 23.75 -6.16 18.94
N THR A 237 23.00 -5.78 19.96
CA THR A 237 23.40 -4.88 21.05
C THR A 237 23.52 -5.68 22.34
N ALA A 238 24.56 -5.42 23.13
CA ALA A 238 24.72 -5.99 24.46
C ALA A 238 24.05 -5.09 25.51
N GLU A 239 23.29 -5.70 26.42
CA GLU A 239 22.54 -5.04 27.50
C GLU A 239 23.06 -5.49 28.87
N GLY A 240 23.31 -4.53 29.75
CA GLY A 240 23.72 -4.75 31.14
C GLY A 240 22.56 -4.79 32.13
N GLU A 241 22.88 -4.66 33.42
CA GLU A 241 21.99 -4.86 34.57
C GLU A 241 20.70 -4.01 34.55
N ASP A 242 20.81 -2.74 34.16
CA ASP A 242 19.74 -1.73 34.32
C ASP A 242 18.92 -1.46 33.04
N PHE A 243 18.98 -2.31 32.00
CA PHE A 243 18.44 -2.13 30.62
C PHE A 243 18.83 -0.84 29.87
N THR A 244 19.58 0.04 30.54
CA THR A 244 20.00 1.38 30.14
C THR A 244 21.50 1.44 29.92
N ALA A 245 22.22 0.56 30.61
CA ALA A 245 23.58 0.15 30.26
C ALA A 245 23.55 -0.65 28.95
N ARG A 246 23.93 -0.01 27.84
CA ARG A 246 23.94 -0.62 26.50
C ARG A 246 25.24 -0.35 25.76
N SER A 247 25.64 -1.30 24.93
CA SER A 247 26.63 -1.06 23.88
C SER A 247 26.02 -0.25 22.73
N LEU A 248 26.85 0.22 21.79
CA LEU A 248 26.37 0.44 20.42
C LEU A 248 26.02 -0.92 19.77
N PRO A 249 25.24 -0.94 18.68
CA PRO A 249 25.05 -2.16 17.89
C PRO A 249 26.39 -2.68 17.35
N SER A 250 26.49 -4.00 17.17
CA SER A 250 27.55 -4.64 16.38
C SER A 250 27.53 -4.17 14.92
N ASP A 251 28.57 -4.52 14.16
CA ASP A 251 28.54 -4.42 12.70
C ASP A 251 27.27 -5.06 12.12
N GLU A 252 26.63 -4.38 11.15
CA GLU A 252 25.38 -4.82 10.52
C GLU A 252 25.67 -5.91 9.48
N ILE A 253 25.01 -7.07 9.63
CA ILE A 253 25.00 -8.10 8.58
C ILE A 253 23.73 -7.99 7.74
N THR A 254 23.86 -8.29 6.45
CA THR A 254 22.72 -8.48 5.55
C THR A 254 22.46 -9.98 5.37
N ILE A 255 21.19 -10.40 5.49
CA ILE A 255 20.73 -11.71 5.02
C ILE A 255 19.57 -11.56 4.04
N VAL A 256 19.28 -12.61 3.29
CA VAL A 256 18.04 -12.76 2.51
C VAL A 256 17.39 -14.07 2.94
N THR A 257 16.14 -14.01 3.40
CA THR A 257 15.34 -15.21 3.67
C THR A 257 15.05 -15.97 2.38
N LYS A 258 15.02 -17.30 2.44
CA LYS A 258 14.58 -18.13 1.33
C LYS A 258 13.12 -17.80 0.98
N GLY A 259 12.75 -17.85 -0.28
CA GLY A 259 11.36 -17.66 -0.70
C GLY A 259 10.49 -18.88 -0.45
N LEU A 260 9.24 -18.74 -0.86
CA LEU A 260 8.29 -19.83 -1.03
C LEU A 260 8.04 -20.02 -2.53
N THR A 261 7.53 -21.20 -2.91
CA THR A 261 6.86 -21.37 -4.21
C THR A 261 5.84 -20.25 -4.42
N PRO A 262 5.71 -19.70 -5.64
CA PRO A 262 4.64 -18.76 -5.94
C PRO A 262 3.28 -19.46 -5.78
N GLU A 263 2.24 -18.69 -5.47
CA GLU A 263 0.84 -19.16 -5.55
C GLU A 263 0.21 -18.57 -6.82
N VAL A 264 -0.35 -19.43 -7.69
CA VAL A 264 -0.87 -19.03 -9.01
C VAL A 264 -2.37 -19.32 -9.11
N GLU A 265 -3.16 -18.27 -9.29
CA GLU A 265 -4.60 -18.34 -9.46
C GLU A 265 -5.02 -17.83 -10.85
N ALA A 266 -6.14 -18.32 -11.36
CA ALA A 266 -6.72 -17.82 -12.60
C ALA A 266 -7.55 -16.58 -12.28
N TYR A 267 -7.57 -15.58 -13.16
CA TYR A 267 -8.54 -14.49 -13.05
C TYR A 267 -9.98 -15.03 -13.24
N GLN A 268 -10.16 -15.93 -14.22
CA GLN A 268 -11.35 -16.74 -14.43
C GLN A 268 -10.89 -18.12 -14.93
N GLU A 269 -11.38 -19.22 -14.36
CA GLU A 269 -10.96 -20.59 -14.73
C GLU A 269 -11.60 -21.09 -16.03
N GLU A 270 -12.84 -20.65 -16.30
CA GLU A 270 -13.56 -20.95 -17.53
C GLU A 270 -13.99 -19.64 -18.19
N MET A 271 -13.78 -19.54 -19.50
CA MET A 271 -14.11 -18.35 -20.29
C MET A 271 -14.73 -18.78 -21.62
N GLU A 272 -15.73 -18.04 -22.10
CA GLU A 272 -16.36 -18.28 -23.40
C GLU A 272 -16.22 -17.02 -24.28
N THR A 273 -15.89 -17.21 -25.55
CA THR A 273 -15.69 -16.12 -26.51
C THR A 273 -16.04 -16.57 -27.93
N ALA A 274 -16.26 -15.64 -28.86
CA ALA A 274 -16.69 -15.95 -30.23
C ALA A 274 -15.58 -15.75 -31.28
N ASP A 275 -15.71 -16.41 -32.43
CA ASP A 275 -14.76 -16.26 -33.54
C ASP A 275 -14.68 -14.79 -34.01
N GLY A 276 -13.46 -14.32 -34.27
CA GLY A 276 -13.14 -12.94 -34.64
C GLY A 276 -12.95 -11.97 -33.46
N PHE A 277 -13.39 -12.31 -32.25
CA PHE A 277 -13.25 -11.45 -31.07
C PHE A 277 -11.79 -11.42 -30.57
N THR A 278 -11.44 -10.46 -29.70
CA THR A 278 -10.16 -10.47 -28.99
C THR A 278 -10.39 -10.87 -27.54
N GLN A 279 -9.81 -12.01 -27.13
CA GLN A 279 -9.90 -12.52 -25.76
C GLN A 279 -8.62 -12.23 -24.99
N THR A 280 -8.70 -12.06 -23.68
CA THR A 280 -7.53 -12.12 -22.79
C THR A 280 -7.76 -13.13 -21.69
N LEU A 281 -6.78 -14.01 -21.49
CA LEU A 281 -6.67 -14.91 -20.34
C LEU A 281 -5.66 -14.30 -19.36
N ALA A 282 -5.81 -14.54 -18.06
CA ALA A 282 -4.89 -13.98 -17.08
C ALA A 282 -4.73 -14.87 -15.84
N CYS A 283 -3.51 -14.89 -15.29
CA CYS A 283 -3.21 -15.49 -14.00
C CYS A 283 -2.67 -14.44 -13.02
N ARG A 284 -3.18 -14.48 -11.79
CA ARG A 284 -2.65 -13.77 -10.63
C ARG A 284 -1.53 -14.61 -10.02
N ILE A 285 -0.41 -13.98 -9.68
CA ILE A 285 0.79 -14.63 -9.16
C ILE A 285 1.19 -13.92 -7.87
N LYS A 286 1.05 -14.62 -6.75
CA LYS A 286 1.40 -14.12 -5.41
C LYS A 286 2.79 -14.63 -5.05
N VAL A 287 3.76 -13.72 -5.06
CA VAL A 287 5.16 -13.98 -4.67
C VAL A 287 5.36 -13.50 -3.24
N HIS A 288 5.49 -14.43 -2.29
CA HIS A 288 5.68 -14.08 -0.88
C HIS A 288 7.00 -13.33 -0.65
N GLY A 289 6.98 -12.33 0.24
CA GLY A 289 8.13 -11.48 0.56
C GLY A 289 8.05 -10.05 0.06
N ARG A 290 9.18 -9.35 0.16
CA ARG A 290 9.34 -7.94 -0.26
C ARG A 290 10.41 -7.69 -1.32
N ARG A 291 11.28 -8.67 -1.63
CA ARG A 291 12.26 -8.55 -2.73
C ARG A 291 11.52 -8.61 -4.06
N GLN A 292 11.50 -7.50 -4.79
CA GLN A 292 10.92 -7.46 -6.14
C GLN A 292 11.78 -8.26 -7.11
N SER A 293 11.24 -9.37 -7.58
CA SER A 293 11.81 -10.25 -8.60
C SER A 293 10.66 -10.67 -9.52
N VAL A 294 10.67 -10.21 -10.78
CA VAL A 294 9.62 -10.55 -11.76
C VAL A 294 9.68 -12.06 -12.01
N PRO A 295 8.61 -12.82 -11.76
CA PRO A 295 8.63 -14.27 -11.95
C PRO A 295 8.63 -14.61 -13.44
N SER A 296 9.31 -15.70 -13.81
CA SER A 296 9.32 -16.20 -15.18
C SER A 296 7.99 -16.87 -15.50
N VAL A 297 7.39 -16.57 -16.65
CA VAL A 297 6.12 -17.16 -17.10
C VAL A 297 6.25 -17.73 -18.49
N GLN A 298 5.90 -19.02 -18.64
CA GLN A 298 5.66 -19.64 -19.93
C GLN A 298 4.17 -19.95 -20.07
N TRP A 299 3.52 -19.39 -21.09
CA TRP A 299 2.17 -19.78 -21.49
C TRP A 299 2.21 -20.99 -22.40
N VAL A 300 1.39 -21.99 -22.12
CA VAL A 300 1.27 -23.22 -22.92
C VAL A 300 -0.21 -23.54 -23.19
N ARG A 301 -0.50 -24.26 -24.30
CA ARG A 301 -1.87 -24.68 -24.68
C ARG A 301 -1.96 -26.16 -25.01
N ARG A 302 -3.10 -26.76 -24.68
CA ARG A 302 -3.49 -28.14 -25.03
C ARG A 302 -4.89 -28.12 -25.65
N TRP A 303 -5.00 -28.57 -26.89
CA TRP A 303 -6.28 -28.74 -27.58
C TRP A 303 -7.10 -29.88 -26.99
N THR A 304 -8.42 -29.84 -27.14
CA THR A 304 -9.37 -30.83 -26.58
C THR A 304 -9.17 -32.27 -27.07
N LYS A 305 -8.41 -32.47 -28.15
CA LYS A 305 -8.03 -33.79 -28.71
C LYS A 305 -6.52 -34.08 -28.59
N GLY A 306 -5.74 -33.19 -28.00
CA GLY A 306 -4.30 -33.36 -27.79
C GLY A 306 -4.00 -33.75 -26.36
N GLU A 307 -3.06 -34.66 -26.15
CA GLU A 307 -2.70 -35.13 -24.80
C GLU A 307 -1.77 -34.14 -24.08
N ASN A 308 -0.86 -33.52 -24.84
CA ASN A 308 0.24 -32.70 -24.33
C ASN A 308 -0.03 -31.19 -24.44
N PHE A 309 0.65 -30.42 -23.59
CA PHE A 309 0.72 -28.97 -23.68
C PHE A 309 1.89 -28.52 -24.57
N HIS A 310 1.68 -27.52 -25.41
CA HIS A 310 2.67 -26.94 -26.31
C HIS A 310 2.92 -25.46 -25.99
N PRO A 311 4.18 -24.98 -26.03
CA PRO A 311 4.50 -23.60 -25.70
C PRO A 311 3.98 -22.59 -26.74
N ILE A 312 3.55 -21.43 -26.25
CA ILE A 312 3.14 -20.29 -27.07
C ILE A 312 4.32 -19.32 -27.18
N ALA A 313 4.69 -18.96 -28.41
CA ALA A 313 5.88 -18.16 -28.70
C ALA A 313 5.64 -16.64 -28.50
N SER A 314 5.81 -16.19 -27.26
CA SER A 314 5.45 -14.86 -26.74
C SER A 314 6.25 -13.65 -27.29
N GLN A 315 7.37 -13.85 -27.98
CA GLN A 315 8.17 -12.72 -28.49
C GLN A 315 7.44 -11.93 -29.59
N GLY A 316 7.43 -10.61 -29.44
CA GLY A 316 6.67 -9.65 -30.26
C GLY A 316 7.15 -9.57 -31.71
N ASP A 317 6.51 -10.37 -32.56
CA ASP A 317 6.43 -10.17 -34.00
C ASP A 317 4.99 -9.74 -34.32
N LEU A 318 4.84 -8.70 -35.13
CA LEU A 318 3.57 -8.07 -35.50
C LEU A 318 2.66 -9.00 -36.34
N SER A 319 3.17 -10.16 -36.77
CA SER A 319 2.42 -11.20 -37.50
C SER A 319 1.50 -12.09 -36.63
N LYS A 320 1.63 -12.05 -35.30
CA LYS A 320 1.10 -13.10 -34.41
C LYS A 320 -0.27 -12.82 -33.83
N SER A 321 -1.14 -13.84 -33.79
CA SER A 321 -2.46 -13.81 -33.12
C SER A 321 -2.40 -13.87 -31.59
N TYR A 322 -1.21 -13.79 -30.98
CA TYR A 322 -1.01 -13.91 -29.53
C TYR A 322 -0.03 -12.86 -29.03
N SER A 323 -0.33 -12.25 -27.88
CA SER A 323 0.60 -11.42 -27.10
C SER A 323 0.54 -11.81 -25.63
N ALA A 324 1.67 -11.81 -24.93
CA ALA A 324 1.74 -12.17 -23.51
C ALA A 324 2.57 -11.14 -22.74
N ASP A 325 2.14 -10.83 -21.52
CA ASP A 325 2.72 -9.77 -20.69
C ASP A 325 2.76 -10.19 -19.20
N ILE A 326 3.52 -9.46 -18.39
CA ILE A 326 3.52 -9.56 -16.93
C ILE A 326 3.79 -8.20 -16.29
N PHE A 327 3.00 -7.84 -15.28
CA PHE A 327 3.14 -6.59 -14.54
C PHE A 327 2.86 -6.79 -13.04
N LEU A 328 3.45 -5.91 -12.21
CA LEU A 328 3.15 -5.83 -10.78
C LEU A 328 1.78 -5.15 -10.60
N SER A 329 0.84 -5.84 -9.97
CA SER A 329 -0.58 -5.44 -9.85
C SER A 329 -0.95 -4.91 -8.47
N SER A 330 -0.24 -5.32 -7.41
CA SER A 330 -0.22 -4.65 -6.09
C SER A 330 1.01 -5.06 -5.25
N VAL A 331 1.27 -4.28 -4.20
CA VAL A 331 2.34 -4.52 -3.21
C VAL A 331 1.69 -4.62 -1.84
N GLU A 332 1.54 -5.83 -1.32
CA GLU A 332 0.86 -6.09 -0.05
C GLU A 332 1.84 -6.12 1.13
N ALA A 333 1.31 -6.21 2.35
CA ALA A 333 2.10 -6.16 3.58
C ALA A 333 3.17 -7.27 3.71
N THR A 334 2.96 -8.41 3.06
CA THR A 334 3.79 -9.62 3.20
C THR A 334 4.08 -10.35 1.88
N TRP A 335 3.56 -9.88 0.75
CA TRP A 335 3.76 -10.45 -0.58
C TRP A 335 3.59 -9.42 -1.71
N LEU A 336 4.07 -9.77 -2.90
CA LEU A 336 3.90 -9.02 -4.14
C LEU A 336 2.89 -9.75 -5.02
N LEU A 337 1.92 -9.03 -5.58
CA LEU A 337 0.96 -9.59 -6.52
C LEU A 337 1.30 -9.14 -7.94
N TYR A 338 1.74 -10.08 -8.77
CA TYR A 338 1.88 -9.89 -10.21
C TYR A 338 0.65 -10.42 -10.94
N THR A 339 0.37 -9.90 -12.13
CA THR A 339 -0.55 -10.49 -13.09
C THR A 339 0.20 -10.76 -14.38
N THR A 340 0.04 -11.96 -14.93
CA THR A 340 0.42 -12.28 -16.30
C THR A 340 -0.82 -12.44 -17.17
N THR A 341 -0.74 -11.99 -18.41
CA THR A 341 -1.82 -12.06 -19.40
C THR A 341 -1.38 -12.81 -20.65
N LEU A 342 -2.35 -13.40 -21.33
CA LEU A 342 -2.26 -13.90 -22.69
C LEU A 342 -3.46 -13.36 -23.48
N THR A 343 -3.20 -12.39 -24.36
CA THR A 343 -4.17 -11.88 -25.33
C THR A 343 -4.16 -12.77 -26.56
N ILE A 344 -5.35 -13.12 -27.05
CA ILE A 344 -5.60 -13.83 -28.30
C ILE A 344 -6.38 -12.89 -29.22
N TYR A 345 -5.76 -12.44 -30.31
CA TYR A 345 -6.35 -11.50 -31.26
C TYR A 345 -7.06 -12.24 -32.39
N SER A 346 -8.31 -11.86 -32.66
CA SER A 346 -9.15 -12.48 -33.71
C SER A 346 -9.22 -14.00 -33.57
N VAL A 347 -9.80 -14.43 -32.43
CA VAL A 347 -9.96 -15.82 -31.99
C VAL A 347 -10.58 -16.68 -33.09
N ARG A 348 -10.12 -17.94 -33.20
CA ARG A 348 -10.60 -18.90 -34.20
C ARG A 348 -10.96 -20.24 -33.55
N ALA A 349 -11.68 -21.07 -34.29
CA ALA A 349 -11.91 -22.49 -33.97
C ALA A 349 -10.67 -23.27 -33.45
N THR A 350 -9.46 -22.90 -33.85
CA THR A 350 -8.18 -23.52 -33.43
C THR A 350 -7.65 -23.05 -32.07
N ASP A 351 -8.22 -21.99 -31.49
CA ASP A 351 -7.75 -21.38 -30.25
C ASP A 351 -8.61 -21.76 -29.03
N TYR A 352 -9.73 -22.47 -29.24
CA TYR A 352 -10.50 -23.11 -28.17
C TYR A 352 -9.72 -24.31 -27.61
N ALA A 353 -9.15 -24.10 -26.44
CA ALA A 353 -8.16 -24.99 -25.85
C ALA A 353 -8.12 -24.81 -24.31
N LEU A 354 -7.44 -25.74 -23.66
CA LEU A 354 -7.02 -25.61 -22.28
C LEU A 354 -5.65 -24.91 -22.27
N TYR A 355 -5.60 -23.70 -21.73
CA TYR A 355 -4.39 -22.92 -21.53
C TYR A 355 -3.83 -23.16 -20.14
N LYS A 356 -2.53 -22.94 -19.97
CA LYS A 356 -1.85 -22.98 -18.69
C LYS A 356 -0.78 -21.90 -18.62
N CYS A 357 -0.81 -21.14 -17.54
CA CYS A 357 0.30 -20.29 -17.13
C CYS A 357 1.24 -21.14 -16.27
N GLN A 358 2.49 -21.33 -16.69
CA GLN A 358 3.53 -21.99 -15.90
C GLN A 358 4.45 -20.92 -15.34
N VAL A 359 4.58 -20.85 -14.02
CA VAL A 359 5.27 -19.76 -13.33
C VAL A 359 6.43 -20.30 -12.50
N ARG A 360 7.62 -19.71 -12.64
CA ARG A 360 8.83 -20.12 -11.93
C ARG A 360 9.57 -18.94 -11.29
N THR A 361 10.00 -19.11 -10.05
CA THR A 361 10.88 -18.20 -9.29
C THR A 361 12.23 -18.88 -8.98
N GLU A 362 13.11 -18.21 -8.23
CA GLU A 362 14.32 -18.83 -7.67
C GLU A 362 13.98 -19.94 -6.65
N ASP A 363 12.78 -19.92 -6.07
CA ASP A 363 12.36 -20.75 -4.93
C ASP A 363 11.38 -21.88 -5.28
N GLY A 364 10.94 -21.98 -6.55
CA GLY A 364 10.10 -23.07 -7.04
C GLY A 364 9.21 -22.69 -8.22
N GLU A 365 8.20 -23.51 -8.49
CA GLU A 365 7.23 -23.28 -9.56
C GLU A 365 5.81 -23.71 -9.18
N ASP A 366 4.82 -23.09 -9.82
CA ASP A 366 3.40 -23.40 -9.72
C ASP A 366 2.70 -23.09 -11.05
N THR A 367 1.55 -23.70 -11.32
CA THR A 367 0.85 -23.58 -12.61
C THR A 367 -0.67 -23.62 -12.44
N LYS A 368 -1.38 -22.77 -13.20
CA LYS A 368 -2.85 -22.78 -13.23
C LYS A 368 -3.39 -22.96 -14.64
N GLU A 369 -4.47 -23.73 -14.76
CA GLU A 369 -5.17 -23.99 -16.01
C GLU A 369 -6.37 -23.04 -16.20
N ILE A 370 -6.62 -22.64 -17.46
CA ILE A 370 -7.75 -21.80 -17.88
C ILE A 370 -8.35 -22.42 -19.14
N ARG A 371 -9.66 -22.68 -19.16
CA ARG A 371 -10.35 -23.29 -20.31
C ARG A 371 -11.11 -22.24 -21.12
N LEU A 372 -10.67 -22.04 -22.37
CA LEU A 372 -11.36 -21.18 -23.33
C LEU A 372 -12.29 -22.01 -24.22
N ARG A 373 -13.57 -21.61 -24.30
CA ARG A 373 -14.63 -22.29 -25.05
C ARG A 373 -15.28 -21.38 -26.10
N PRO A 374 -15.86 -21.96 -27.16
CA PRO A 374 -16.63 -21.21 -28.16
C PRO A 374 -18.02 -20.82 -27.65
N LEU A 375 -18.27 -19.51 -27.59
CA LEU A 375 -19.57 -18.92 -27.27
C LEU A 375 -20.50 -19.01 -28.49
N HIS A 376 -21.41 -19.98 -28.47
CA HIS A 376 -22.37 -20.21 -29.55
C HIS A 376 -23.77 -19.63 -29.29
N THR A 377 -24.09 -19.28 -28.04
CA THR A 377 -25.46 -18.99 -27.60
C THR A 377 -25.60 -17.54 -27.14
N ILE A 378 -26.51 -16.81 -27.79
CA ILE A 378 -26.92 -15.46 -27.36
C ILE A 378 -27.67 -15.59 -26.02
N HIS A 379 -27.22 -14.85 -25.00
CA HIS A 379 -27.91 -14.81 -23.71
C HIS A 379 -29.25 -14.07 -23.85
N ILE A 380 -30.33 -14.66 -23.35
CA ILE A 380 -31.67 -14.07 -23.34
C ILE A 380 -32.07 -13.79 -21.88
N PRO A 381 -32.01 -12.53 -21.41
CA PRO A 381 -32.42 -12.17 -20.06
C PRO A 381 -33.87 -12.54 -19.77
N ARG A 382 -34.20 -12.80 -18.49
CA ARG A 382 -35.58 -13.19 -18.10
C ARG A 382 -36.59 -12.06 -18.27
N SER A 383 -36.15 -10.81 -18.08
CA SER A 383 -36.86 -9.54 -18.26
C SER A 383 -35.92 -8.52 -18.92
N PRO A 384 -36.41 -7.37 -19.42
CA PRO A 384 -35.54 -6.28 -19.84
C PRO A 384 -34.54 -5.86 -18.73
N PRO A 385 -33.34 -5.37 -19.08
CA PRO A 385 -32.43 -4.70 -18.16
C PRO A 385 -33.14 -3.56 -17.43
N ASN A 386 -32.87 -3.43 -16.13
CA ASN A 386 -33.40 -2.36 -15.30
C ASN A 386 -32.39 -2.03 -14.19
N ILE A 387 -31.60 -0.98 -14.41
CA ILE A 387 -30.49 -0.61 -13.54
C ILE A 387 -30.99 -0.11 -12.19
N THR A 388 -32.12 0.60 -12.13
CA THR A 388 -32.76 0.99 -10.86
C THR A 388 -33.10 -0.25 -10.01
N LYS A 389 -33.70 -1.30 -10.61
CA LYS A 389 -34.03 -2.57 -9.92
C LYS A 389 -32.79 -3.33 -9.49
N CYS A 390 -31.67 -3.20 -10.21
CA CYS A 390 -30.37 -3.71 -9.78
C CYS A 390 -29.80 -2.93 -8.59
N CYS A 391 -29.71 -1.60 -8.65
CA CYS A 391 -29.15 -0.80 -7.55
C CYS A 391 -29.96 -0.90 -6.24
N LEU A 392 -31.29 -1.07 -6.34
CA LEU A 392 -32.14 -1.42 -5.19
C LEU A 392 -31.79 -2.79 -4.59
N LYS A 393 -31.54 -3.81 -5.42
CA LYS A 393 -31.12 -5.14 -4.97
C LYS A 393 -29.72 -5.12 -4.32
N GLU A 394 -28.80 -4.32 -4.86
CA GLU A 394 -27.45 -4.12 -4.31
C GLU A 394 -27.42 -3.15 -3.11
N GLN A 395 -28.59 -2.72 -2.61
CA GLN A 395 -28.75 -1.89 -1.41
C GLN A 395 -28.03 -0.54 -1.53
N LEU A 396 -28.24 0.17 -2.64
CA LEU A 396 -27.88 1.58 -2.76
C LEU A 396 -29.01 2.45 -2.19
N GLU A 397 -28.64 3.48 -1.45
CA GLU A 397 -29.57 4.40 -0.80
C GLU A 397 -29.29 5.88 -1.15
N GLY A 398 -30.22 6.75 -0.76
CA GLY A 398 -30.06 8.20 -0.77
C GLY A 398 -29.61 8.79 -2.12
N ALA A 399 -28.54 9.58 -2.10
CA ALA A 399 -28.01 10.26 -3.28
C ALA A 399 -27.48 9.30 -4.35
N CYS A 400 -26.86 8.18 -3.96
CA CYS A 400 -26.24 7.24 -4.90
C CYS A 400 -27.30 6.43 -5.67
N LEU A 401 -28.40 6.07 -5.00
CA LEU A 401 -29.57 5.49 -5.67
C LEU A 401 -30.21 6.47 -6.68
N ALA A 402 -30.16 7.78 -6.41
CA ALA A 402 -30.71 8.78 -7.32
C ALA A 402 -29.98 8.87 -8.67
N THR A 403 -28.74 8.39 -8.75
CA THR A 403 -27.94 8.25 -9.98
C THR A 403 -28.32 6.99 -10.78
N CYS A 404 -28.82 5.93 -10.13
CA CYS A 404 -29.32 4.72 -10.79
C CYS A 404 -30.76 4.88 -11.33
N LYS A 405 -31.00 5.80 -12.27
CA LYS A 405 -32.35 6.04 -12.83
C LYS A 405 -32.45 5.64 -14.30
N GLY A 406 -33.29 4.64 -14.57
CA GLY A 406 -33.68 4.24 -15.93
C GLY A 406 -33.04 2.95 -16.41
N SER A 407 -32.90 2.84 -17.73
CA SER A 407 -32.25 1.72 -18.42
C SER A 407 -30.73 1.85 -18.42
N SER A 408 -30.18 3.04 -18.71
CA SER A 408 -28.75 3.31 -18.75
C SER A 408 -28.22 4.02 -17.49
N LEU A 409 -27.10 3.56 -16.95
CA LEU A 409 -26.29 4.34 -16.00
C LEU A 409 -25.38 5.25 -16.82
N ASP A 410 -25.75 6.54 -16.90
CA ASP A 410 -24.91 7.59 -17.46
C ASP A 410 -23.82 7.95 -16.43
N LEU A 411 -22.86 7.04 -16.28
CA LEU A 411 -21.64 7.28 -15.53
C LEU A 411 -20.76 8.21 -16.35
N ASP A 412 -21.00 9.51 -16.26
CA ASP A 412 -19.98 10.52 -16.56
C ASP A 412 -18.83 10.35 -15.56
N PHE A 413 -17.94 9.42 -15.88
CA PHE A 413 -16.73 9.15 -15.13
C PHE A 413 -15.78 10.36 -15.09
N ALA A 414 -15.93 11.40 -15.93
CA ALA A 414 -15.16 12.63 -15.78
C ALA A 414 -15.78 13.51 -14.68
N GLY A 415 -17.09 13.78 -14.76
CA GLY A 415 -17.86 14.49 -13.73
C GLY A 415 -17.81 13.81 -12.36
N LEU A 416 -17.66 12.49 -12.31
CA LEU A 416 -17.51 11.70 -11.07
C LEU A 416 -16.20 11.98 -10.31
N PHE A 417 -15.23 12.70 -10.91
CA PHE A 417 -13.97 13.11 -10.28
C PHE A 417 -13.71 14.63 -10.31
N LEU A 418 -14.66 15.43 -10.80
CA LEU A 418 -14.63 16.89 -10.62
C LEU A 418 -15.06 17.24 -9.19
N ALA A 419 -14.30 18.11 -8.53
CA ALA A 419 -14.31 18.26 -7.07
C ALA A 419 -15.66 18.69 -6.45
N ASP A 420 -16.53 19.33 -7.23
CA ASP A 420 -17.82 19.85 -6.76
C ASP A 420 -18.97 18.84 -6.76
N PHE A 421 -18.77 17.57 -7.21
CA PHE A 421 -19.85 16.59 -7.26
C PHE A 421 -19.56 15.23 -6.60
N GLN A 422 -20.10 15.05 -5.39
CA GLN A 422 -20.51 13.77 -4.76
C GLN A 422 -19.47 12.65 -4.55
N VAL A 423 -18.21 12.78 -4.97
CA VAL A 423 -17.17 11.72 -4.87
C VAL A 423 -17.10 11.09 -3.47
N HIS A 424 -17.10 11.91 -2.42
CA HIS A 424 -17.04 11.47 -1.02
C HIS A 424 -18.32 10.80 -0.48
N LYS A 425 -19.43 10.78 -1.23
CA LYS A 425 -20.69 10.13 -0.82
C LYS A 425 -20.92 8.77 -1.47
N CYS A 426 -20.44 8.57 -2.71
CA CYS A 426 -20.76 7.36 -3.49
C CYS A 426 -19.55 6.52 -3.92
N SER A 427 -18.31 6.91 -3.57
CA SER A 427 -17.09 6.13 -3.88
C SER A 427 -17.14 4.67 -3.40
N ASN A 428 -17.65 4.42 -2.20
CA ASN A 428 -17.82 3.08 -1.63
C ASN A 428 -18.89 2.23 -2.38
N GLU A 429 -19.86 2.90 -3.01
CA GLU A 429 -20.96 2.27 -3.74
C GLU A 429 -20.66 2.11 -5.24
N LEU A 430 -19.60 2.76 -5.75
CA LEU A 430 -19.26 2.81 -7.17
C LEU A 430 -19.06 1.42 -7.79
N SER A 431 -18.49 0.45 -7.06
CA SER A 431 -18.35 -0.91 -7.59
C SER A 431 -19.70 -1.61 -7.83
N LYS A 432 -20.70 -1.33 -7.00
CA LYS A 432 -22.08 -1.80 -7.19
C LYS A 432 -22.76 -1.08 -8.36
N MET A 433 -22.55 0.23 -8.50
CA MET A 433 -23.04 1.01 -9.65
C MET A 433 -22.45 0.47 -10.95
N VAL A 434 -21.14 0.23 -10.98
CA VAL A 434 -20.45 -0.43 -12.09
C VAL A 434 -21.05 -1.80 -12.35
N HIS A 435 -21.17 -2.69 -11.36
CA HIS A 435 -21.80 -4.00 -11.51
C HIS A 435 -23.19 -3.92 -12.17
N CYS A 436 -24.05 -3.00 -11.72
CA CYS A 436 -25.36 -2.79 -12.33
C CYS A 436 -25.32 -2.19 -13.75
N SER A 437 -24.29 -1.42 -14.11
CA SER A 437 -24.05 -0.90 -15.48
C SER A 437 -23.39 -1.90 -16.44
N LEU A 438 -22.79 -2.96 -15.90
CA LEU A 438 -22.16 -4.07 -16.63
C LEU A 438 -23.17 -5.15 -17.04
N GLY A 439 -24.19 -5.38 -16.21
CA GLY A 439 -25.19 -6.43 -16.42
C GLY A 439 -24.57 -7.83 -16.41
N ALA A 440 -24.36 -8.40 -17.60
CA ALA A 440 -23.74 -9.71 -17.78
C ALA A 440 -22.33 -9.66 -18.41
N ILE A 441 -21.81 -8.46 -18.72
CA ILE A 441 -20.59 -8.28 -19.50
C ILE A 441 -19.43 -7.91 -18.58
N SER A 442 -18.28 -8.56 -18.70
CA SER A 442 -17.08 -8.24 -17.93
C SER A 442 -16.01 -7.63 -18.82
N TYR A 443 -15.62 -6.39 -18.53
CA TYR A 443 -14.50 -5.71 -19.21
C TYR A 443 -13.14 -6.05 -18.59
N GLY A 444 -13.12 -6.86 -17.53
CA GLY A 444 -11.93 -7.30 -16.81
C GLY A 444 -10.80 -7.81 -17.71
N PRO A 445 -11.04 -8.73 -18.68
CA PRO A 445 -10.01 -9.21 -19.61
C PRO A 445 -9.29 -8.07 -20.35
N CYS A 446 -10.04 -7.07 -20.81
CA CYS A 446 -9.50 -5.89 -21.49
C CYS A 446 -8.67 -5.01 -20.54
N CYS A 447 -9.16 -4.78 -19.32
CA CYS A 447 -8.43 -4.01 -18.31
C CYS A 447 -7.10 -4.67 -17.89
N LEU A 448 -7.08 -6.00 -17.77
CA LEU A 448 -5.86 -6.77 -17.47
C LEU A 448 -4.84 -6.65 -18.62
N ARG A 449 -5.30 -6.68 -19.88
CA ARG A 449 -4.47 -6.38 -21.06
C ARG A 449 -3.91 -4.96 -21.04
N ARG A 450 -4.69 -3.97 -20.57
CA ARG A 450 -4.26 -2.57 -20.35
C ARG A 450 -3.56 -2.33 -18.99
N LYS A 451 -3.12 -3.39 -18.30
CA LYS A 451 -2.34 -3.35 -17.04
C LYS A 451 -3.00 -2.60 -15.88
N VAL A 452 -4.33 -2.56 -15.83
CA VAL A 452 -5.08 -1.97 -14.71
C VAL A 452 -4.74 -2.72 -13.41
N PRO A 453 -4.33 -2.02 -12.32
CA PRO A 453 -3.96 -2.65 -11.06
C PRO A 453 -5.10 -3.41 -10.39
N GLN A 454 -4.76 -4.39 -9.55
CA GLN A 454 -5.74 -5.27 -8.89
C GLN A 454 -6.78 -4.48 -8.08
N VAL A 455 -6.36 -3.40 -7.41
CA VAL A 455 -7.24 -2.52 -6.62
C VAL A 455 -8.29 -1.78 -7.48
N CYS A 456 -7.99 -1.54 -8.75
CA CYS A 456 -8.84 -0.80 -9.69
C CYS A 456 -9.76 -1.71 -10.53
N MET A 457 -9.56 -3.03 -10.51
CA MET A 457 -10.34 -4.00 -11.30
C MET A 457 -11.85 -3.96 -11.00
N ALA A 458 -12.25 -3.47 -9.82
CA ALA A 458 -13.64 -3.15 -9.48
C ALA A 458 -14.35 -2.28 -10.54
N LEU A 459 -13.63 -1.39 -11.21
CA LEU A 459 -14.15 -0.50 -12.26
C LEU A 459 -14.34 -1.19 -13.62
N CYS A 460 -13.89 -2.44 -13.75
CA CYS A 460 -13.90 -3.22 -14.99
C CYS A 460 -14.80 -4.46 -14.93
N ASP A 461 -14.96 -5.05 -13.75
CA ASP A 461 -15.75 -6.29 -13.55
C ASP A 461 -16.81 -6.22 -12.45
N GLY A 462 -16.82 -5.17 -11.63
CA GLY A 462 -17.78 -5.00 -10.53
C GLY A 462 -17.65 -6.04 -9.39
N THR A 463 -16.65 -6.92 -9.41
CA THR A 463 -16.52 -8.04 -8.46
C THR A 463 -15.85 -7.66 -7.14
N LEU A 464 -15.13 -6.54 -7.12
CA LEU A 464 -14.32 -6.08 -6.00
C LEU A 464 -14.98 -4.91 -5.26
N LYS A 465 -14.95 -4.96 -3.92
CA LYS A 465 -15.17 -3.76 -3.11
C LYS A 465 -13.91 -2.90 -3.24
N LEU A 466 -14.08 -1.66 -3.71
CA LEU A 466 -13.02 -0.65 -3.63
C LEU A 466 -12.60 -0.47 -2.15
N PRO A 467 -11.31 -0.28 -1.82
CA PRO A 467 -10.93 0.01 -0.45
C PRO A 467 -11.54 1.33 0.00
N THR A 468 -12.07 1.36 1.22
CA THR A 468 -12.85 2.50 1.76
C THR A 468 -12.02 3.72 2.15
N ALA A 469 -10.69 3.68 1.93
CA ALA A 469 -9.78 4.79 2.15
C ALA A 469 -9.66 5.65 0.89
N ALA A 470 -9.82 6.97 1.02
CA ALA A 470 -9.79 7.90 -0.12
C ALA A 470 -8.49 7.82 -0.94
N ASP A 471 -7.35 7.59 -0.28
CA ASP A 471 -6.03 7.44 -0.91
C ASP A 471 -5.97 6.28 -1.91
N SER A 472 -6.72 5.20 -1.65
CA SER A 472 -6.82 4.06 -2.57
C SER A 472 -7.54 4.45 -3.87
N TYR A 473 -8.49 5.39 -3.82
CA TYR A 473 -9.18 5.86 -5.02
C TYR A 473 -8.26 6.68 -5.93
N ALA A 474 -7.45 7.56 -5.35
CA ALA A 474 -6.48 8.36 -6.09
C ALA A 474 -5.50 7.50 -6.91
N SER A 475 -5.16 6.30 -6.43
CA SER A 475 -4.28 5.35 -7.15
C SER A 475 -4.85 4.85 -8.49
N CYS A 476 -6.17 4.92 -8.69
CA CYS A 476 -6.83 4.47 -9.92
C CYS A 476 -6.99 5.56 -10.99
N LEU A 477 -6.80 6.84 -10.64
CA LEU A 477 -6.95 7.97 -11.58
C LEU A 477 -6.10 7.81 -12.86
N PRO A 478 -4.83 7.35 -12.83
CA PRO A 478 -4.02 7.17 -14.04
C PRO A 478 -4.53 6.10 -15.02
N TYR A 479 -5.45 5.22 -14.57
CA TYR A 479 -5.96 4.09 -15.35
C TYR A 479 -7.37 4.33 -15.89
N LEU A 480 -8.02 5.45 -15.56
CA LEU A 480 -9.41 5.72 -15.94
C LEU A 480 -9.63 5.74 -17.46
N SER A 481 -8.69 6.28 -18.24
CA SER A 481 -8.73 6.22 -19.71
C SER A 481 -8.73 4.77 -20.21
N SER A 482 -7.83 3.93 -19.70
CA SER A 482 -7.80 2.49 -20.00
C SER A 482 -9.08 1.76 -19.62
N VAL A 483 -9.75 2.15 -18.52
CA VAL A 483 -11.07 1.62 -18.13
C VAL A 483 -12.14 2.08 -19.12
N MET A 484 -12.25 3.37 -19.41
CA MET A 484 -13.21 3.92 -20.38
C MET A 484 -13.03 3.30 -21.77
N GLU A 485 -11.79 3.15 -22.24
CA GLU A 485 -11.48 2.44 -23.50
C GLU A 485 -12.02 1.01 -23.49
N CYS A 486 -11.89 0.27 -22.38
CA CYS A 486 -12.41 -1.09 -22.28
C CYS A 486 -13.95 -1.16 -22.19
N HIS A 487 -14.58 -0.17 -21.56
CA HIS A 487 -16.05 -0.01 -21.61
C HIS A 487 -16.52 0.24 -23.05
N MET A 488 -15.83 1.11 -23.80
CA MET A 488 -16.16 1.43 -25.20
C MET A 488 -15.86 0.26 -26.15
N GLU A 489 -14.69 -0.37 -26.05
CA GLU A 489 -14.27 -1.52 -26.87
C GLU A 489 -15.27 -2.68 -26.78
N SER A 490 -15.79 -2.93 -25.57
CA SER A 490 -16.78 -3.98 -25.34
C SER A 490 -18.19 -3.59 -25.77
N ARG A 491 -18.62 -2.34 -25.54
CA ARG A 491 -19.94 -1.84 -25.97
C ARG A 491 -20.05 -1.71 -27.49
N ALA A 492 -18.96 -1.46 -28.20
CA ALA A 492 -18.93 -1.38 -29.67
C ALA A 492 -19.28 -2.71 -30.38
N LEU A 493 -19.29 -3.83 -29.67
CA LEU A 493 -19.68 -5.15 -30.19
C LEU A 493 -21.16 -5.49 -29.96
N ILE A 494 -21.88 -4.63 -29.21
CA ILE A 494 -23.29 -4.78 -28.88
C ILE A 494 -24.14 -4.01 -29.91
N PRO A 495 -25.19 -4.60 -30.49
CA PRO A 495 -26.10 -3.88 -31.38
C PRO A 495 -26.78 -2.68 -30.71
N SER A 496 -27.15 -1.66 -31.49
CA SER A 496 -27.91 -0.51 -30.97
C SER A 496 -29.36 -0.89 -30.60
N PRO A 497 -30.05 -0.10 -29.75
CA PRO A 497 -31.48 -0.31 -29.49
C PRO A 497 -32.32 -0.25 -30.78
N PRO A 498 -33.37 -1.07 -30.93
CA PRO A 498 -34.31 -0.98 -32.04
C PRO A 498 -35.15 0.30 -32.02
N ASP A 499 -35.10 1.07 -33.11
CA ASP A 499 -35.88 2.30 -33.30
C ASP A 499 -37.13 2.12 -34.17
N ASN A 500 -38.05 3.09 -34.13
CA ASN A 500 -39.32 3.11 -34.87
C ASN A 500 -40.27 1.93 -34.56
N LEU A 501 -40.22 1.39 -33.34
CA LEU A 501 -41.12 0.31 -32.88
C LEU A 501 -42.60 0.72 -33.00
N ARG A 502 -43.35 0.03 -33.87
CA ARG A 502 -44.72 0.39 -34.26
C ARG A 502 -45.64 -0.83 -34.45
N LEU A 503 -46.95 -0.59 -34.39
CA LEU A 503 -47.98 -1.55 -34.76
C LEU A 503 -48.34 -1.43 -36.25
N VAL A 504 -48.45 -2.58 -36.91
CA VAL A 504 -48.85 -2.69 -38.32
C VAL A 504 -50.31 -3.16 -38.46
N THR A 505 -50.89 -3.76 -37.40
CA THR A 505 -52.25 -4.31 -37.42
C THR A 505 -53.32 -3.30 -36.99
N SER A 506 -54.36 -3.16 -37.81
CA SER A 506 -55.58 -2.38 -37.51
C SER A 506 -56.51 -3.09 -36.50
N ASN A 507 -56.84 -4.35 -36.73
CA ASN A 507 -57.80 -5.11 -35.92
C ASN A 507 -57.14 -5.88 -34.76
N GLN A 508 -56.90 -5.18 -33.65
CA GLN A 508 -56.12 -5.67 -32.50
C GLN A 508 -56.89 -6.60 -31.54
N VAL A 509 -57.69 -7.56 -32.04
CA VAL A 509 -58.64 -8.34 -31.21
C VAL A 509 -57.95 -9.37 -30.29
N SER A 510 -57.03 -10.17 -30.84
CA SER A 510 -56.27 -11.19 -30.08
C SER A 510 -54.88 -11.47 -30.63
N THR A 511 -54.50 -10.74 -31.69
CA THR A 511 -53.25 -10.88 -32.43
C THR A 511 -52.83 -9.50 -32.91
N VAL A 512 -51.54 -9.19 -32.82
CA VAL A 512 -50.95 -7.95 -33.34
C VAL A 512 -49.60 -8.24 -34.00
N ILE A 513 -49.33 -7.51 -35.09
CA ILE A 513 -48.04 -7.48 -35.77
C ILE A 513 -47.32 -6.20 -35.35
N ILE A 514 -46.10 -6.37 -34.85
CA ILE A 514 -45.24 -5.29 -34.36
C ILE A 514 -43.95 -5.32 -35.19
N GLU A 515 -43.50 -4.16 -35.65
CA GLU A 515 -42.37 -3.96 -36.55
C GLU A 515 -41.45 -2.87 -35.98
N TRP A 516 -40.16 -2.95 -36.28
CA TRP A 516 -39.14 -1.95 -35.93
C TRP A 516 -38.11 -1.81 -37.05
N SER A 517 -37.18 -0.86 -36.91
CA SER A 517 -36.07 -0.68 -37.85
C SER A 517 -35.08 -1.84 -37.75
N GLU A 518 -34.54 -2.31 -38.87
CA GLU A 518 -33.43 -3.26 -38.83
C GLU A 518 -32.19 -2.64 -38.16
N VAL A 519 -31.47 -3.43 -37.37
CA VAL A 519 -30.33 -3.03 -36.56
C VAL A 519 -29.08 -3.77 -37.03
N VAL A 520 -28.01 -3.01 -37.31
CA VAL A 520 -26.72 -3.55 -37.73
C VAL A 520 -26.16 -4.49 -36.65
N ASP A 521 -25.59 -5.61 -37.10
CA ASP A 521 -25.03 -6.69 -36.27
C ASP A 521 -25.94 -7.39 -35.26
N ALA A 522 -27.23 -7.04 -35.21
CA ALA A 522 -28.24 -7.87 -34.57
C ALA A 522 -28.29 -9.25 -35.25
N LYS A 523 -28.21 -10.32 -34.45
CA LYS A 523 -28.42 -11.70 -34.90
C LYS A 523 -29.72 -12.29 -34.34
N LEU A 524 -30.31 -11.62 -33.34
CA LEU A 524 -31.58 -11.95 -32.72
C LEU A 524 -32.23 -10.68 -32.15
N TYR A 525 -33.56 -10.60 -32.20
CA TYR A 525 -34.34 -9.63 -31.43
C TYR A 525 -35.07 -10.33 -30.28
N ILE A 526 -35.08 -9.71 -29.11
CA ILE A 526 -35.80 -10.18 -27.92
C ILE A 526 -36.94 -9.21 -27.65
N VAL A 527 -38.17 -9.68 -27.84
CA VAL A 527 -39.40 -8.90 -27.66
C VAL A 527 -40.00 -9.25 -26.31
N TYR A 528 -39.99 -8.30 -25.39
CA TYR A 528 -40.64 -8.42 -24.09
C TYR A 528 -41.99 -7.70 -24.11
N TYR A 529 -43.02 -8.30 -23.53
CA TYR A 529 -44.31 -7.67 -23.35
C TYR A 529 -44.93 -8.01 -22.00
N ARG A 530 -45.71 -7.09 -21.45
CA ARG A 530 -46.46 -7.27 -20.18
C ARG A 530 -47.80 -6.59 -20.23
N ILE A 531 -48.74 -7.06 -19.41
CA ILE A 531 -50.01 -6.37 -19.15
C ILE A 531 -49.72 -5.17 -18.23
N VAL A 532 -50.32 -4.01 -18.52
CA VAL A 532 -50.19 -2.80 -17.70
C VAL A 532 -51.55 -2.25 -17.29
N GLY A 533 -51.76 -2.12 -15.98
CA GLY A 533 -53.02 -1.68 -15.38
C GLY A 533 -53.02 -1.91 -13.86
N GLU A 534 -54.09 -1.46 -13.20
CA GLU A 534 -54.28 -1.67 -11.77
C GLU A 534 -54.46 -3.17 -11.47
N GLY A 535 -53.74 -3.69 -10.47
CA GLY A 535 -53.72 -5.12 -10.14
C GLY A 535 -52.92 -6.03 -11.09
N ALA A 536 -52.28 -5.49 -12.15
CA ALA A 536 -51.41 -6.28 -13.03
C ALA A 536 -50.11 -6.73 -12.32
N ARG A 537 -49.57 -7.90 -12.68
CA ARG A 537 -48.28 -8.39 -12.16
C ARG A 537 -47.10 -7.74 -12.90
N ASP A 538 -46.03 -7.36 -12.19
CA ASP A 538 -44.75 -6.94 -12.78
C ASP A 538 -43.95 -8.16 -13.30
N GLU A 539 -44.49 -8.80 -14.34
CA GLU A 539 -43.95 -10.00 -14.96
C GLU A 539 -43.91 -9.79 -16.48
N TRP A 540 -42.74 -10.04 -17.09
CA TRP A 540 -42.54 -9.90 -18.53
C TRP A 540 -42.61 -11.25 -19.23
N GLU A 541 -43.57 -11.41 -20.13
CA GLU A 541 -43.50 -12.43 -21.17
C GLU A 541 -42.42 -12.04 -22.20
N ARG A 542 -41.85 -13.03 -22.89
CA ARG A 542 -40.84 -12.80 -23.92
C ARG A 542 -40.98 -13.77 -25.09
N LYS A 543 -40.74 -13.25 -26.28
CA LYS A 543 -40.53 -14.02 -27.52
C LYS A 543 -39.25 -13.52 -28.20
N THR A 544 -38.78 -14.24 -29.21
CA THR A 544 -37.67 -13.83 -30.05
C THR A 544 -38.05 -13.83 -31.53
N SER A 545 -37.33 -13.05 -32.33
CA SER A 545 -37.44 -13.03 -33.80
C SER A 545 -36.04 -12.84 -34.41
N THR A 546 -35.79 -13.43 -35.57
CA THR A 546 -34.59 -13.16 -36.39
C THR A 546 -34.83 -12.09 -37.45
N ALA A 547 -36.07 -11.59 -37.57
CA ALA A 547 -36.45 -10.49 -38.45
C ALA A 547 -36.88 -9.27 -37.61
N ASN A 548 -36.93 -8.09 -38.23
CA ASN A 548 -37.35 -6.81 -37.63
C ASN A 548 -38.87 -6.70 -37.38
N VAL A 549 -39.55 -7.83 -37.24
CA VAL A 549 -41.01 -7.96 -37.10
C VAL A 549 -41.35 -9.18 -36.24
N ILE A 550 -42.48 -9.13 -35.53
CA ILE A 550 -43.02 -10.27 -34.78
C ILE A 550 -44.57 -10.28 -34.77
N VAL A 551 -45.12 -11.47 -34.53
CA VAL A 551 -46.56 -11.66 -34.27
C VAL A 551 -46.77 -12.04 -32.79
N LEU A 552 -47.43 -11.16 -32.04
CA LEU A 552 -47.99 -11.49 -30.74
C LEU A 552 -49.41 -12.02 -30.96
N ASN A 553 -49.77 -13.13 -30.32
CA ASN A 553 -50.99 -13.88 -30.60
C ASN A 553 -51.55 -14.53 -29.32
N ARG A 554 -52.86 -14.84 -29.33
CA ARG A 554 -53.62 -15.33 -28.16
C ARG A 554 -53.66 -14.31 -27.00
N LEU A 555 -53.52 -13.02 -27.31
CA LEU A 555 -53.61 -11.96 -26.32
C LEU A 555 -55.03 -11.90 -25.73
N PRO A 556 -55.18 -11.76 -24.40
CA PRO A 556 -56.44 -11.36 -23.75
C PRO A 556 -57.06 -10.13 -24.42
N GLN A 557 -58.40 -10.10 -24.51
CA GLN A 557 -59.17 -8.96 -25.06
C GLN A 557 -59.30 -7.82 -24.03
N GLN A 558 -59.59 -6.61 -24.48
CA GLN A 558 -59.82 -5.40 -23.64
C GLN A 558 -58.67 -5.13 -22.65
N THR A 559 -57.46 -5.58 -22.99
CA THR A 559 -56.29 -5.59 -22.10
C THR A 559 -55.21 -4.67 -22.66
N ARG A 560 -54.64 -3.83 -21.81
CA ARG A 560 -53.57 -2.90 -22.19
C ARG A 560 -52.20 -3.55 -21.99
N PHE A 561 -51.34 -3.39 -22.98
CA PHE A 561 -49.99 -3.95 -23.02
C PHE A 561 -48.92 -2.85 -23.12
N GLU A 562 -47.75 -3.18 -22.60
CA GLU A 562 -46.48 -2.53 -22.90
C GLU A 562 -45.56 -3.53 -23.61
N VAL A 563 -44.82 -3.06 -24.62
CA VAL A 563 -43.83 -3.84 -25.38
C VAL A 563 -42.53 -3.06 -25.50
N VAL A 564 -41.41 -3.76 -25.28
CA VAL A 564 -40.06 -3.28 -25.62
C VAL A 564 -39.30 -4.36 -26.40
N VAL A 565 -38.40 -3.96 -27.29
CA VAL A 565 -37.56 -4.85 -28.07
C VAL A 565 -36.09 -4.53 -27.83
N LEU A 566 -35.27 -5.57 -27.67
CA LEU A 566 -33.81 -5.46 -27.65
C LEU A 566 -33.26 -6.13 -28.91
N ALA A 567 -32.18 -5.59 -29.47
CA ALA A 567 -31.33 -6.29 -30.42
C ALA A 567 -30.23 -7.04 -29.68
N ALA A 568 -29.76 -8.18 -30.20
CA ALA A 568 -28.74 -8.99 -29.54
C ALA A 568 -27.78 -9.67 -30.52
N SER A 569 -26.52 -9.80 -30.09
CA SER A 569 -25.43 -10.53 -30.75
C SER A 569 -24.80 -11.51 -29.74
N LEU A 570 -23.71 -12.19 -30.13
CA LEU A 570 -22.92 -13.00 -29.18
C LEU A 570 -22.17 -12.15 -28.13
N ALA A 571 -22.02 -10.84 -28.35
CA ALA A 571 -21.39 -9.93 -27.38
C ALA A 571 -22.34 -9.51 -26.24
N GLY A 572 -23.65 -9.56 -26.46
CA GLY A 572 -24.66 -9.09 -25.51
C GLY A 572 -25.94 -8.59 -26.20
N SER A 573 -26.79 -7.93 -25.42
CA SER A 573 -28.03 -7.31 -25.88
C SER A 573 -27.99 -5.80 -25.69
N SER A 574 -28.64 -5.06 -26.60
CA SER A 574 -28.85 -3.62 -26.53
C SER A 574 -29.61 -3.20 -25.28
N GLU A 575 -29.63 -1.90 -24.99
CA GLU A 575 -30.68 -1.31 -24.16
C GLU A 575 -32.06 -1.54 -24.80
N PRO A 576 -33.16 -1.52 -24.01
CA PRO A 576 -34.51 -1.62 -24.55
C PRO A 576 -34.86 -0.47 -25.50
N SER A 577 -35.63 -0.77 -26.55
CA SER A 577 -36.34 0.24 -27.33
C SER A 577 -37.24 1.11 -26.43
N ARG A 578 -37.71 2.24 -26.98
CA ARG A 578 -38.83 2.99 -26.36
C ARG A 578 -40.05 2.08 -26.23
N SER A 579 -40.78 2.19 -25.12
CA SER A 579 -42.00 1.41 -24.84
C SER A 579 -43.12 1.73 -25.83
N LEU A 580 -43.60 0.70 -26.53
CA LEU A 580 -44.83 0.75 -27.32
C LEU A 580 -46.01 0.30 -26.45
N PHE A 581 -47.05 1.12 -26.37
CA PHE A 581 -48.28 0.79 -25.64
C PHE A 581 -49.46 0.59 -26.59
N PHE A 582 -50.28 -0.42 -26.34
CA PHE A 582 -51.53 -0.66 -27.07
C PHE A 582 -52.59 -1.34 -26.20
N SER A 583 -53.81 -1.43 -26.70
CA SER A 583 -54.93 -2.12 -26.05
C SER A 583 -55.61 -3.06 -27.01
N THR A 584 -55.87 -4.30 -26.60
CA THR A 584 -56.63 -5.24 -27.43
C THR A 584 -58.11 -4.88 -27.48
N MET A 585 -58.72 -5.05 -28.64
CA MET A 585 -60.15 -4.78 -28.87
C MET A 585 -61.00 -5.98 -28.42
N PRO A 586 -62.26 -5.76 -27.97
CA PRO A 586 -63.21 -6.86 -27.85
C PRO A 586 -63.50 -7.46 -29.24
N ARG A 587 -63.92 -8.73 -29.27
CA ARG A 587 -64.54 -9.31 -30.46
C ARG A 587 -65.82 -8.53 -30.81
N SER A 588 -65.96 -8.14 -32.06
CA SER A 588 -67.27 -7.86 -32.64
C SER A 588 -68.08 -9.16 -32.66
N ASN A 589 -69.31 -9.09 -32.16
CA ASN A 589 -70.32 -10.14 -32.38
C ASN A 589 -70.76 -10.17 -33.85
#